data_AF-A0A2V5M0T3-F1
#
_entry.id   AF-A0A2V5M0T3-F1
#
_cell.length_a   1.000
_cell.length_b   1.000
_cell.length_c   1.000
_cell.angle_alpha   90.00
_cell.angle_beta   90.00
_cell.angle_gamma   90.00
#
_symmetry.space_group_name_H-M   'P 1'
#
loop_
_entity.id
_entity.type
_entity.pdbx_description
1 polymer ?
#
loop_
_entity_poly.entity_id
_entity_poly.type
_entity_poly.pdbx_seq_one_letter_code
_entity_poly.pdbx_strand_id
1 'polypeptide(L)'
;MSKLTKRDIVVSISNQTGMVQHQVFDVVQRTLDKITDSLANNIAVELRNFGVFQPRLTKPRVGRNPNQPGSSFVIPPRATVKFKAGKIMRQRVEKLSRQLKEAAERETKTEASVQG
;
A
#
# COMPACT_ATOMS: atom_id res chain seq x y z
N MET A 1 5.67 13.73 3.04
CA MET A 1 4.65 12.93 3.75
C MET A 1 5.30 12.16 4.88
N SER A 2 4.71 12.17 6.09
CA SER A 2 5.14 11.28 7.17
C SER A 2 4.84 9.81 6.78
N LYS A 3 5.67 8.88 7.26
CA LYS A 3 5.53 7.45 6.99
C LYS A 3 5.40 6.70 8.32
N LEU A 4 4.52 5.71 8.36
CA LEU A 4 4.38 4.80 9.51
C LEU A 4 5.21 3.55 9.25
N THR A 5 6.13 3.21 10.17
CA THR A 5 6.97 2.01 10.08
C THR A 5 6.44 0.87 10.96
N LYS A 6 6.95 -0.35 10.73
CA LYS A 6 6.66 -1.50 11.61
C LYS A 6 7.01 -1.22 13.06
N ARG A 7 8.12 -0.50 13.32
CA ARG A 7 8.54 -0.11 14.68
C ARG A 7 7.49 0.77 15.35
N ASP A 8 6.96 1.75 14.61
CA ASP A 8 5.93 2.66 15.14
C ASP A 8 4.64 1.92 15.51
N ILE A 9 4.24 0.95 14.68
CA ILE A 9 3.09 0.07 14.96
C ILE A 9 3.31 -0.72 16.26
N VAL A 10 4.49 -1.35 16.40
CA VAL A 10 4.84 -2.16 17.59
C VAL A 10 4.82 -1.32 18.87
N VAL A 11 5.46 -0.14 18.84
CA VAL A 11 5.48 0.77 19.99
C VAL A 11 4.06 1.23 20.34
N SER A 12 3.27 1.62 19.34
CA SER A 12 1.89 2.07 19.55
C SER A 12 1.01 0.98 20.18
N ILE A 13 1.07 -0.25 19.68
CA ILE A 13 0.29 -1.37 20.22
C ILE A 13 0.77 -1.73 21.63
N SER A 14 2.08 -1.82 21.86
CA SER A 14 2.64 -2.11 23.18
C SER A 14 2.18 -1.09 24.23
N ASN A 15 2.20 0.20 23.90
CA ASN A 15 1.72 1.25 24.80
C ASN A 15 0.21 1.15 25.08
N GLN A 16 -0.59 0.70 24.10
CA GLN A 16 -2.04 0.56 24.25
C GLN A 16 -2.46 -0.68 25.03
N THR A 17 -1.73 -1.78 24.89
CA THR A 17 -2.09 -3.08 25.48
C THR A 17 -1.33 -3.42 26.74
N GLY A 18 -0.22 -2.72 27.04
CA GLY A 18 0.70 -3.05 28.13
C GLY A 18 1.57 -4.28 27.85
N MET A 19 1.47 -4.88 26.66
CA MET A 19 2.30 -6.02 26.27
C MET A 19 3.76 -5.60 26.07
N VAL A 20 4.69 -6.50 26.36
CA VAL A 20 6.13 -6.25 26.15
C VAL A 20 6.41 -6.08 24.64
N GLN A 21 7.18 -5.04 24.29
CA GLN A 21 7.42 -4.67 22.88
C GLN A 21 7.93 -5.84 22.02
N HIS A 22 8.81 -6.71 22.54
CA HIS A 22 9.31 -7.86 21.78
C HIS A 22 8.19 -8.85 21.41
N GLN A 23 7.24 -9.09 22.32
CA GLN A 23 6.10 -9.97 22.05
C GLN A 23 5.20 -9.39 20.98
N VAL A 24 4.94 -8.08 21.04
CA VAL A 24 4.16 -7.36 20.02
C VAL A 24 4.87 -7.42 18.67
N PHE A 25 6.20 -7.20 18.66
CA PHE A 25 7.01 -7.34 17.45
C PHE A 25 6.87 -8.72 16.82
N ASP A 26 7.00 -9.77 17.62
CA ASP A 26 6.90 -11.16 17.14
C ASP A 26 5.52 -11.47 16.56
N VAL A 27 4.45 -11.03 17.21
CA VAL A 27 3.08 -11.21 16.73
C VAL A 27 2.86 -10.47 15.40
N VAL A 28 3.32 -9.21 15.30
CA VAL A 28 3.20 -8.43 14.07
C VAL A 28 3.99 -9.08 12.94
N GLN A 29 5.23 -9.50 13.20
CA GLN A 29 6.07 -10.17 12.21
C GLN A 29 5.42 -11.47 11.70
N ARG A 30 5.02 -12.36 12.61
CA ARG A 30 4.37 -13.63 12.27
C ARG A 30 3.06 -13.44 11.50
N THR A 31 2.31 -12.38 11.80
CA THR A 31 1.11 -12.02 11.04
C THR A 31 1.45 -11.69 9.59
N LEU A 32 2.47 -10.87 9.35
CA LEU A 32 2.92 -10.52 8.00
C LEU A 32 3.48 -11.73 7.24
N ASP A 33 4.22 -12.59 7.93
CA ASP A 33 4.75 -13.83 7.35
C ASP A 33 3.62 -14.74 6.90
N LYS A 34 2.59 -14.95 7.73
CA LYS A 34 1.43 -15.79 7.37
C LYS A 34 0.61 -15.24 6.21
N ILE A 35 0.49 -13.91 6.09
CA ILE A 35 -0.13 -13.30 4.91
C ILE A 35 0.71 -13.61 3.67
N THR A 36 2.04 -13.44 3.75
CA THR A 36 2.97 -13.69 2.65
C THR A 36 2.93 -15.15 2.19
N ASP A 37 3.05 -16.09 3.12
CA ASP A 37 3.01 -17.53 2.86
C ASP A 37 1.70 -17.95 2.19
N SER A 38 0.57 -17.43 2.69
CA SER A 38 -0.75 -17.76 2.12
C SER A 38 -0.84 -17.30 0.67
N LEU A 39 -0.41 -16.07 0.38
CA LEU A 39 -0.44 -15.51 -0.97
C LEU A 39 0.50 -16.27 -1.93
N ALA A 40 1.67 -16.71 -1.44
CA ALA A 40 2.60 -17.53 -2.21
C ALA A 40 2.01 -18.88 -2.60
N ASN A 41 1.12 -19.43 -1.77
CA ASN A 41 0.38 -20.67 -2.02
C ASN A 41 -0.94 -20.47 -2.79
N ASN A 42 -1.11 -19.32 -3.45
CA ASN A 42 -2.33 -18.96 -4.19
C ASN A 42 -3.60 -18.90 -3.31
N ILE A 43 -3.46 -18.64 -2.01
CA ILE A 43 -4.57 -18.51 -1.06
C ILE A 43 -4.85 -17.03 -0.83
N ALA A 44 -6.10 -16.60 -1.07
CA ALA A 44 -6.53 -15.24 -0.74
C ALA A 44 -6.65 -15.06 0.78
N VAL A 45 -6.21 -13.90 1.28
CA VAL A 45 -6.28 -13.56 2.70
C VAL A 45 -7.32 -12.48 2.91
N GLU A 46 -8.37 -12.79 3.67
CA GLU A 46 -9.40 -11.85 4.08
C GLU A 46 -9.22 -11.44 5.54
N LEU A 47 -9.05 -10.13 5.75
CA LEU A 47 -9.03 -9.50 7.07
C LEU A 47 -10.26 -8.62 7.18
N ARG A 48 -11.31 -9.12 7.86
CA ARG A 48 -12.59 -8.40 8.01
C ARG A 48 -12.33 -6.98 8.54
N ASN A 49 -13.10 -6.01 8.02
CA ASN A 49 -12.97 -4.58 8.32
C ASN A 49 -11.68 -3.89 7.82
N PHE A 50 -10.67 -4.66 7.40
CA PHE A 50 -9.42 -4.13 6.84
C PHE A 50 -9.38 -4.25 5.32
N GLY A 51 -9.52 -5.46 4.77
CA GLY A 51 -9.49 -5.69 3.33
C GLY A 51 -9.14 -7.13 2.94
N VAL A 52 -8.96 -7.35 1.64
CA VAL A 52 -8.64 -8.65 1.06
C VAL A 52 -7.39 -8.56 0.19
N PHE A 53 -6.42 -9.44 0.45
CA PHE A 53 -5.28 -9.66 -0.43
C PHE A 53 -5.55 -10.87 -1.33
N GLN A 54 -5.34 -10.71 -2.63
CA GLN A 54 -5.63 -11.74 -3.62
C GLN A 54 -4.44 -11.91 -4.57
N PRO A 55 -3.89 -13.13 -4.72
CA PRO A 55 -2.94 -13.41 -5.78
C PRO A 55 -3.64 -13.28 -7.14
N ARG A 56 -2.95 -12.71 -8.12
CA ARG A 56 -3.48 -12.45 -9.46
C ARG A 56 -2.38 -12.53 -10.51
N LEU A 57 -2.64 -13.26 -11.59
CA LEU A 57 -1.84 -13.17 -12.82
C LEU A 57 -2.21 -11.88 -13.58
N THR A 58 -1.24 -10.99 -13.79
CA THR A 58 -1.45 -9.81 -14.64
C THR A 58 -1.36 -10.18 -16.11
N LYS A 59 -2.20 -9.55 -16.93
CA LYS A 59 -2.10 -9.66 -18.40
C LYS A 59 -0.78 -9.07 -18.90
N PRO A 60 -0.23 -9.58 -20.01
CA PRO A 60 0.91 -8.95 -20.65
C PRO A 60 0.52 -7.55 -21.12
N ARG A 61 1.49 -6.62 -21.13
CA ARG A 61 1.26 -5.26 -21.60
C ARG A 61 2.51 -4.71 -22.27
N VAL A 62 2.34 -3.71 -23.12
CA VAL A 62 3.45 -3.03 -23.78
C VAL A 62 4.01 -1.95 -22.86
N GLY A 63 5.29 -2.07 -22.49
CA GLY A 63 6.07 -1.03 -21.83
C GLY A 63 6.72 -0.10 -22.84
N ARG A 64 7.09 1.10 -22.39
CA ARG A 64 7.90 2.07 -23.15
C ARG A 64 9.12 2.41 -22.32
N ASN A 65 10.30 2.51 -22.94
CA ASN A 65 11.49 2.95 -22.24
C ASN A 65 11.36 4.44 -21.91
N PRO A 66 11.38 4.84 -20.62
CA PRO A 66 11.32 6.25 -20.24
C PRO A 66 12.44 7.09 -20.85
N ASN A 67 13.60 6.48 -21.10
CA ASN A 67 14.80 7.16 -21.59
C ASN A 67 14.93 7.12 -23.12
N GLN A 68 14.11 6.32 -23.81
CA GLN A 68 14.13 6.19 -25.28
C GLN A 68 12.69 6.22 -25.82
N PRO A 69 12.12 7.43 -25.98
CA PRO A 69 10.78 7.61 -26.53
C PRO A 69 10.67 6.93 -27.90
N GLY A 70 9.76 5.95 -28.03
CA GLY A 70 9.53 5.20 -29.27
C GLY A 70 9.97 3.73 -29.21
N SER A 71 10.84 3.35 -28.27
CA SER A 71 11.13 1.93 -28.03
C SER A 71 10.01 1.30 -27.19
N SER A 72 9.43 0.22 -27.71
CA SER A 72 8.39 -0.55 -27.02
C SER A 72 8.89 -1.96 -26.75
N PHE A 73 8.51 -2.51 -25.59
CA PHE A 73 8.87 -3.87 -25.18
C PHE A 73 7.68 -4.56 -24.54
N VAL A 74 7.60 -5.88 -24.65
CA VAL A 74 6.52 -6.65 -24.03
C VAL A 74 6.88 -6.95 -22.58
N ILE A 75 6.02 -6.54 -21.65
CA ILE A 75 6.08 -6.95 -20.25
C ILE A 75 5.26 -8.25 -20.13
N PRO A 76 5.90 -9.38 -19.79
CA PRO A 76 5.22 -10.66 -19.72
C PRO A 76 4.23 -10.73 -18.56
N PRO A 77 3.28 -11.69 -18.59
CA PRO A 77 2.41 -11.96 -17.46
C PRO A 77 3.22 -12.33 -16.21
N ARG A 78 2.80 -11.86 -15.03
CA ARG A 78 3.42 -12.25 -13.75
C ARG A 78 2.39 -12.32 -12.63
N ALA A 79 2.69 -13.15 -11.63
CA ALA A 79 1.92 -13.15 -10.39
C ALA A 79 2.13 -11.83 -9.64
N THR A 80 1.04 -11.27 -9.12
CA THR A 80 1.01 -10.03 -8.33
C THR A 80 0.00 -10.18 -7.20
N VAL A 81 0.08 -9.31 -6.20
CA VAL A 81 -0.93 -9.23 -5.15
C VAL A 81 -1.84 -8.03 -5.44
N LYS A 82 -3.15 -8.28 -5.51
CA LYS A 82 -4.17 -7.23 -5.52
C LYS A 82 -4.70 -7.05 -4.10
N PHE A 83 -4.66 -5.83 -3.58
CA PHE A 83 -5.35 -5.46 -2.35
C PHE A 83 -6.70 -4.81 -2.66
N LYS A 84 -7.75 -5.25 -1.98
CA LYS A 84 -9.07 -4.63 -1.98
C LYS A 84 -9.34 -4.09 -0.58
N ALA A 85 -9.31 -2.77 -0.42
CA ALA A 85 -9.62 -2.13 0.87
C ALA A 85 -11.03 -2.50 1.35
N GLY A 86 -11.21 -2.69 2.66
CA GLY A 86 -12.52 -2.93 3.28
C GLY A 86 -13.38 -1.67 3.30
N LYS A 87 -14.69 -1.82 3.55
CA LYS A 87 -15.66 -0.69 3.59
C LYS A 87 -15.23 0.41 4.56
N ILE A 88 -14.88 0.04 5.79
CA ILE A 88 -14.50 0.98 6.85
C ILE A 88 -13.25 1.79 6.44
N MET A 89 -12.24 1.11 5.90
CA MET A 89 -11.03 1.78 5.42
C MET A 89 -11.35 2.77 4.29
N ARG A 90 -12.11 2.34 3.26
CA ARG A 90 -12.50 3.21 2.14
C ARG A 90 -13.22 4.46 2.63
N GLN A 91 -14.23 4.30 3.49
CA GLN A 91 -15.01 5.41 4.03
C GLN A 91 -14.17 6.39 4.86
N ARG A 92 -13.18 5.91 5.62
CA ARG A 92 -12.29 6.79 6.39
C ARG A 92 -11.34 7.58 5.48
N VAL A 93 -10.78 6.92 4.46
CA VAL A 93 -9.84 7.55 3.51
C VAL A 93 -10.57 8.54 2.60
N GLU A 94 -11.80 8.24 2.18
CA GLU A 94 -12.60 9.10 1.31
C GLU A 94 -12.83 10.51 1.90
N LYS A 95 -12.89 10.64 3.22
CA LYS A 95 -13.01 11.94 3.92
C LYS A 95 -11.82 12.87 3.66
N LEU A 96 -10.67 12.34 3.27
CA LEU A 96 -9.46 13.12 2.95
C LEU A 96 -9.52 13.74 1.55
N SER A 97 -10.48 13.35 0.70
CA SER A 97 -10.51 13.76 -0.72
C SER A 97 -10.44 15.28 -0.90
N ARG A 98 -11.13 16.06 -0.06
CA ARG A 98 -11.08 17.53 -0.13
C ARG A 98 -9.69 18.07 0.20
N GLN A 99 -9.10 17.59 1.31
CA GLN A 99 -7.77 18.01 1.75
C GLN A 99 -6.68 17.69 0.72
N LEU A 100 -6.76 16.52 0.08
CA LEU A 100 -5.82 16.11 -0.95
C LEU A 100 -5.97 16.95 -2.23
N LYS A 101 -7.20 17.32 -2.62
CA LYS A 101 -7.44 18.24 -3.74
C LYS A 101 -6.85 19.61 -3.48
N GLU A 102 -7.15 20.19 -2.32
CA GLU A 102 -6.63 21.50 -1.90
C GLU A 102 -5.09 21.50 -1.81
N ALA A 103 -4.48 20.42 -1.34
CA ALA A 103 -3.02 20.27 -1.31
C ALA A 103 -2.41 20.22 -2.72
N ALA A 104 -2.99 19.41 -3.61
CA ALA A 104 -2.52 19.30 -4.99
C ALA A 104 -2.63 20.63 -5.77
N GLU A 105 -3.71 21.38 -5.57
CA GLU A 105 -3.91 22.71 -6.18
C GLU A 105 -2.93 23.77 -5.66
N ARG A 106 -2.50 23.66 -4.39
CA ARG A 106 -1.45 24.52 -3.82
C ARG A 106 -0.08 24.19 -4.40
N GLU A 107 0.25 22.90 -4.50
CA GLU A 107 1.51 22.45 -5.12
C GLU A 107 1.63 22.93 -6.57
N THR A 108 0.56 22.85 -7.37
CA THR A 108 0.56 23.35 -8.77
C THR A 108 0.73 24.86 -8.87
N LYS A 109 0.13 25.65 -7.96
CA LYS A 109 0.30 27.10 -7.93
C LYS A 109 1.71 27.52 -7.49
N THR A 110 2.32 26.79 -6.56
CA THR A 110 3.70 27.04 -6.12
C THR A 110 4.70 26.68 -7.23
N GLU A 111 4.51 25.57 -7.94
CA GLU A 111 5.37 25.20 -9.08
C GLU A 111 5.28 26.22 -10.23
N ALA A 112 4.08 26.71 -10.54
CA ALA A 112 3.87 27.73 -11.59
C ALA A 112 4.45 29.12 -11.25
N SER A 113 4.65 29.42 -9.97
CA SER A 113 5.22 30.71 -9.50
C SER A 113 6.73 30.66 -9.27
N VAL A 114 7.36 29.49 -9.34
CA VAL A 114 8.83 29.31 -9.23
C VAL A 114 9.49 29.22 -10.62
N GLN A 115 8.71 28.95 -11.68
CA GLN A 115 9.20 28.84 -13.07
C GLN A 115 8.99 30.11 -13.92
N GLY A 116 8.41 31.17 -13.36
CA GLY A 116 8.25 32.48 -13.99
C GLY A 116 9.01 33.55 -13.22
#